data_AF-W7WWR0-F1
#
_entry.id   AF-W7WWR0-F1
#
_cell.length_a   1.000
_cell.length_b   1.000
_cell.length_c   1.000
_cell.angle_alpha   90.00
_cell.angle_beta   90.00
_cell.angle_gamma   90.00
#
_symmetry.space_group_name_H-M   'P 1'
#
loop_
_entity.id
_entity.type
_entity.pdbx_description
1 polymer ?
#
loop_
_entity_poly.entity_id
_entity_poly.type
_entity_poly.pdbx_seq_one_letter_code
_entity_poly.pdbx_strand_id
1 'polypeptide(L)'
;MTYDRFDTPLTKDLVVFRFQTVNGPQINSKDKIFLVYIACFYNISLNINQFLQLDVTQCIKPNLQGFYCLDFSKVSKHTSTLSNNESIQSKIEIFTYGCLGIDSIKTTVPKSCTNQTKIDNQINGFNSILRFIIYILSQIESSYKVT
;
A
#
# COMPACT_ATOMS: atom_id res chain seq x y z
N MET A 1 -11.41 -28.41 -7.03
CA MET A 1 -11.49 -27.36 -8.05
C MET A 1 -10.44 -26.33 -7.71
N THR A 2 -9.46 -26.14 -8.58
CA THR A 2 -8.39 -25.14 -8.40
C THR A 2 -8.86 -23.88 -9.10
N TYR A 3 -9.08 -22.79 -8.37
CA TYR A 3 -9.40 -21.50 -8.99
C TYR A 3 -8.19 -21.06 -9.83
N ASP A 4 -8.39 -20.94 -11.13
CA ASP A 4 -7.34 -20.55 -12.09
C ASP A 4 -7.18 -19.03 -12.24
N ARG A 5 -8.19 -18.28 -11.77
CA ARG A 5 -8.19 -16.82 -11.76
C ARG A 5 -8.81 -16.28 -10.48
N PHE A 6 -8.17 -15.27 -9.91
CA PHE A 6 -8.62 -14.54 -8.74
C PHE A 6 -8.61 -13.04 -9.05
N ASP A 7 -9.77 -12.41 -8.93
CA ASP A 7 -9.95 -10.98 -9.15
C ASP A 7 -10.42 -10.32 -7.86
N THR A 8 -9.73 -9.28 -7.43
CA THR A 8 -10.14 -8.43 -6.30
C THR A 8 -10.35 -7.00 -6.78
N PRO A 9 -11.50 -6.38 -6.49
CA PRO A 9 -11.73 -4.97 -6.77
C PRO A 9 -10.72 -4.07 -6.04
N LEU A 10 -10.21 -3.06 -6.73
CA LEU A 10 -9.31 -2.05 -6.13
C LEU A 10 -10.12 -0.97 -5.42
N THR A 11 -10.60 -1.25 -4.22
CA THR A 11 -11.32 -0.28 -3.38
C THR A 11 -10.36 0.58 -2.57
N LYS A 12 -10.76 1.81 -2.22
CA LYS A 12 -9.92 2.77 -1.46
C LYS A 12 -9.42 2.24 -0.11
N ASP A 13 -10.15 1.31 0.49
CA ASP A 13 -9.83 0.65 1.76
C ASP A 13 -9.16 -0.71 1.59
N LEU A 14 -8.88 -1.19 0.37
CA LEU A 14 -8.26 -2.49 0.13
C LEU A 14 -6.91 -2.62 0.86
N VAL A 15 -6.06 -1.60 0.77
CA VAL A 15 -4.74 -1.56 1.43
C VAL A 15 -4.68 -0.35 2.34
N VAL A 16 -4.59 -0.62 3.64
CA VAL A 16 -4.49 0.38 4.71
C VAL A 16 -3.21 0.10 5.47
N PHE A 17 -2.40 1.12 5.70
CA PHE A 17 -1.12 0.93 6.37
C PHE A 17 -0.67 2.12 7.19
N ARG A 18 0.17 1.89 8.18
CA ARG A 18 0.86 2.95 8.91
C ARG A 18 2.13 2.42 9.54
N PHE A 19 3.13 3.27 9.64
CA PHE A 19 4.21 3.04 10.58
C PHE A 19 3.79 3.59 11.95
N GLN A 20 4.01 2.80 12.99
CA GLN A 20 3.77 3.17 14.38
C GLN A 20 4.97 2.76 15.24
N THR A 21 5.20 3.49 16.33
CA THR A 21 6.02 2.98 17.42
C THR A 21 5.10 2.57 18.57
N VAL A 22 5.39 1.45 19.26
CA VAL A 22 4.47 0.82 20.24
C VAL A 22 3.90 1.81 21.27
N ASN A 23 4.66 2.85 21.64
CA ASN A 23 4.24 3.89 22.60
C ASN A 23 4.40 5.33 22.08
N GLY A 24 4.59 5.54 20.77
CA GLY A 24 4.89 6.87 20.23
C GLY A 24 3.74 7.52 19.46
N PRO A 25 3.77 8.85 19.31
CA PRO A 25 2.79 9.59 18.53
C PRO A 25 2.84 9.22 17.05
N GLN A 26 1.84 9.67 16.28
CA GLN A 26 1.87 9.58 14.82
C GLN A 26 3.17 10.21 14.30
N ILE A 27 3.87 9.46 13.46
CA ILE A 27 5.24 9.80 13.04
C ILE A 27 5.27 11.04 12.16
N ASN A 28 4.37 11.11 11.19
CA ASN A 28 4.23 12.28 10.34
C ASN A 28 3.14 13.21 10.88
N SER A 29 3.43 14.50 10.84
CA SER A 29 2.51 15.60 11.12
C SER A 29 2.65 16.67 10.02
N LYS A 30 1.83 17.72 10.05
CA LYS A 30 1.91 18.83 9.09
C LYS A 30 3.29 19.51 9.08
N ASP A 31 3.94 19.57 10.25
CA ASP A 31 5.18 20.35 10.42
C ASP A 31 6.43 19.47 10.50
N LYS A 32 6.26 18.14 10.65
CA LYS A 32 7.37 17.19 10.74
C LYS A 32 7.05 15.92 9.97
N ILE A 33 7.85 15.66 8.95
CA ILE A 33 7.82 14.44 8.16
C ILE A 33 9.06 13.63 8.53
N PHE A 34 8.90 12.34 8.80
CA PHE A 34 10.00 11.39 9.01
C PHE A 34 10.03 10.36 7.89
N LEU A 35 8.85 9.91 7.46
CA LEU A 35 8.69 8.89 6.42
C LEU A 35 7.94 9.44 5.22
N VAL A 36 8.31 8.98 4.02
CA VAL A 36 7.58 9.22 2.78
C VAL A 36 7.23 7.87 2.19
N TYR A 37 6.00 7.73 1.70
CA TYR A 37 5.52 6.51 1.08
C TYR A 37 5.31 6.75 -0.42
N ILE A 38 5.85 5.87 -1.23
CA ILE A 38 5.55 5.81 -2.67
C ILE A 38 4.86 4.48 -2.91
N ALA A 39 3.72 4.51 -3.61
CA ALA A 39 2.97 3.32 -3.93
C ALA A 39 2.82 3.17 -5.44
N CYS A 40 2.98 1.95 -5.94
CA CYS A 40 2.92 1.63 -7.35
C CYS A 40 2.02 0.42 -7.57
N PHE A 41 1.14 0.53 -8.55
CA PHE A 41 0.38 -0.58 -9.09
C PHE A 41 1.08 -1.10 -10.35
N TYR A 42 1.29 -2.41 -10.39
CA TYR A 42 1.76 -3.10 -11.57
C TYR A 42 0.69 -4.06 -12.05
N ASN A 43 0.49 -4.10 -13.36
CA ASN A 43 -0.33 -5.10 -14.02
C ASN A 43 0.50 -5.70 -15.15
N ILE A 44 0.91 -6.95 -14.94
CA ILE A 44 1.85 -7.67 -15.79
C ILE A 44 1.12 -8.84 -16.44
N SER A 45 1.26 -8.96 -17.75
CA SER A 45 0.86 -10.13 -18.54
C SER A 45 1.80 -10.27 -19.74
N LEU A 46 1.59 -11.28 -20.59
CA LEU A 46 2.39 -11.49 -21.80
C LEU A 46 2.43 -10.25 -22.72
N ASN A 47 1.36 -9.46 -22.76
CA ASN A 47 1.21 -8.31 -23.66
C ASN A 47 1.07 -6.96 -22.94
N ILE A 48 1.02 -6.96 -21.60
CA ILE A 48 0.77 -5.76 -20.80
C ILE A 48 1.86 -5.66 -19.75
N ASN A 49 2.58 -4.55 -19.72
CA ASN A 49 3.47 -4.19 -18.63
C ASN A 49 3.13 -2.76 -18.20
N GLN A 50 2.11 -2.62 -17.36
CA GLN A 50 1.66 -1.33 -16.87
C GLN A 50 2.23 -1.06 -15.49
N PHE A 51 2.78 0.14 -15.33
CA PHE A 51 3.30 0.66 -14.07
C PHE A 51 2.66 2.02 -13.82
N LEU A 52 1.92 2.13 -12.71
CA LEU A 52 1.17 3.33 -12.36
C LEU A 52 1.42 3.70 -10.90
N GLN A 53 1.96 4.91 -10.68
CA GLN A 53 2.11 5.44 -9.34
C GLN A 53 0.75 5.83 -8.77
N LEU A 54 0.43 5.27 -7.61
CA LEU A 54 -0.77 5.55 -6.85
C LEU A 54 -0.53 6.70 -5.86
N ASP A 55 -1.58 7.45 -5.56
CA ASP A 55 -1.49 8.48 -4.53
C ASP A 55 -1.66 7.85 -3.15
N VAL A 56 -0.75 8.17 -2.24
CA VAL A 56 -0.84 7.77 -0.83
C VAL A 56 -1.46 8.91 -0.05
N THR A 57 -2.62 8.67 0.56
CA THR A 57 -3.40 9.70 1.27
C THR A 57 -3.78 9.23 2.67
N GLN A 58 -4.13 10.16 3.55
CA GLN A 58 -4.72 9.78 4.84
C GLN A 58 -6.09 9.12 4.63
N CYS A 59 -6.35 8.04 5.36
CA CYS A 59 -7.66 7.39 5.33
C CYS A 59 -8.76 8.31 5.89
N ILE A 60 -9.93 8.29 5.25
CA ILE A 60 -11.06 9.17 5.61
C ILE A 60 -11.97 8.52 6.66
N LYS A 61 -12.04 7.18 6.70
CA LYS A 61 -12.95 6.47 7.61
C LYS A 61 -12.56 6.74 9.08
N PRO A 62 -13.51 7.05 9.98
CA PRO A 62 -13.21 7.38 11.38
C PRO A 62 -12.41 6.29 12.12
N ASN A 63 -12.69 5.01 11.87
CA ASN A 63 -12.00 3.87 12.47
C ASN A 63 -10.58 3.65 11.92
N LEU A 64 -10.18 4.36 10.87
CA LEU A 64 -8.87 4.28 10.23
C LEU A 64 -8.07 5.59 10.39
N GLN A 65 -8.44 6.44 11.34
CA GLN A 65 -7.72 7.68 11.60
C GLN A 65 -6.23 7.41 11.90
N GLY A 66 -5.35 8.17 11.25
CA GLY A 66 -3.90 8.04 11.36
C GLY A 66 -3.28 6.93 10.50
N PHE A 67 -4.07 6.21 9.70
CA PHE A 67 -3.59 5.32 8.65
C PHE A 67 -3.52 6.02 7.29
N TYR A 68 -2.70 5.46 6.41
CA TYR A 68 -2.63 5.77 5.00
C TYR A 68 -3.43 4.75 4.18
N CYS A 69 -4.09 5.26 3.15
CA CYS A 69 -4.86 4.52 2.17
C CYS A 69 -4.33 4.84 0.78
N LEU A 70 -4.49 3.92 -0.15
CA LEU A 70 -4.14 4.11 -1.55
C LEU A 70 -5.34 4.66 -2.34
N ASP A 71 -5.08 5.67 -3.17
CA ASP A 71 -6.06 6.15 -4.15
C ASP A 71 -5.93 5.36 -5.45
N PHE A 72 -6.92 4.50 -5.71
CA PHE A 72 -7.00 3.68 -6.91
C PHE A 72 -7.78 4.32 -8.05
N SER A 73 -8.18 5.60 -7.96
CA SER A 73 -8.92 6.29 -9.02
C SER A 73 -8.20 6.27 -10.37
N LYS A 74 -6.87 6.36 -10.37
CA LYS A 74 -6.01 6.25 -11.56
C LYS A 74 -6.07 4.86 -12.24
N VAL A 75 -6.50 3.84 -11.50
CA VAL A 75 -6.57 2.44 -11.95
C VAL A 75 -7.99 1.87 -11.78
N SER A 76 -9.01 2.72 -11.74
CA SER A 76 -10.39 2.30 -11.45
C SER A 76 -10.99 1.32 -12.46
N LYS A 77 -10.39 1.21 -13.64
CA LYS A 77 -10.76 0.24 -14.69
C LYS A 77 -10.06 -1.11 -14.53
N HIS A 78 -9.17 -1.25 -13.56
CA HIS A 78 -8.41 -2.47 -13.29
C HIS A 78 -8.95 -3.19 -12.06
N THR A 79 -8.87 -4.51 -12.11
CA THR A 79 -8.96 -5.39 -10.94
C THR A 79 -7.56 -5.82 -10.56
N SER A 80 -7.33 -6.10 -9.27
CA SER A 80 -6.15 -6.86 -8.87
C SER A 80 -6.38 -8.31 -9.30
N THR A 81 -5.71 -8.73 -10.36
CA THR A 81 -5.91 -10.03 -11.00
C THR A 81 -4.68 -10.91 -10.83
N LEU A 82 -4.92 -12.17 -10.47
CA LEU A 82 -3.96 -13.25 -10.54
C LEU A 82 -4.57 -14.38 -11.37
N SER A 83 -3.96 -14.73 -12.51
CA SER A 83 -4.37 -15.88 -13.33
C SER A 83 -3.16 -16.61 -13.88
N ASN A 84 -3.13 -17.92 -13.71
CA ASN A 84 -2.03 -18.75 -14.20
C ASN A 84 -2.19 -19.03 -15.70
N ASN A 85 -3.38 -19.42 -16.16
CA ASN A 85 -3.62 -19.69 -17.58
C ASN A 85 -3.45 -18.44 -18.46
N GLU A 86 -3.90 -17.27 -18.00
CA GLU A 86 -3.74 -16.02 -18.74
C GLU A 86 -2.36 -15.37 -18.48
N SER A 87 -1.55 -15.93 -17.58
CA SER A 87 -0.27 -15.40 -17.13
C SER A 87 -0.37 -13.93 -16.68
N ILE A 88 -1.44 -13.59 -15.96
CA ILE A 88 -1.70 -12.25 -15.44
C ILE A 88 -1.30 -12.18 -13.97
N GLN A 89 -0.50 -11.18 -13.62
CA GLN A 89 -0.14 -10.87 -12.25
C GLN A 89 -0.23 -9.37 -12.00
N SER A 90 -1.13 -8.98 -11.10
CA SER A 90 -1.16 -7.65 -10.51
C SER A 90 -0.41 -7.61 -9.19
N LYS A 91 0.33 -6.52 -8.91
CA LYS A 91 0.95 -6.28 -7.61
C LYS A 91 0.85 -4.82 -7.21
N ILE A 92 0.79 -4.60 -5.90
CA ILE A 92 0.91 -3.28 -5.29
C ILE A 92 2.21 -3.28 -4.50
N GLU A 93 3.11 -2.36 -4.81
CA GLU A 93 4.35 -2.16 -4.07
C GLU A 93 4.27 -0.84 -3.31
N ILE A 94 4.59 -0.86 -2.02
CA ILE A 94 4.65 0.33 -1.17
C ILE A 94 6.08 0.46 -0.66
N PHE A 95 6.78 1.47 -1.15
CA PHE A 95 8.11 1.83 -0.72
C PHE A 95 8.03 2.80 0.46
N THR A 96 8.76 2.49 1.53
CA THR A 96 8.84 3.32 2.73
C THR A 96 10.22 3.92 2.82
N TYR A 97 10.30 5.24 2.70
CA TYR A 97 11.56 6.00 2.72
C TYR A 97 11.66 6.84 3.99
N GLY A 98 12.85 6.92 4.58
CA GLY A 98 13.21 8.09 5.38
C GLY A 98 13.07 9.35 4.51
N CYS A 99 12.49 10.44 5.03
CA CYS A 99 12.07 11.55 4.18
C CYS A 99 13.23 12.25 3.44
N LEU A 100 14.46 12.16 3.97
CA LEU A 100 15.70 12.66 3.33
C LEU A 100 16.21 11.73 2.22
N GLY A 101 15.88 10.44 2.27
CA GLY A 101 16.35 9.45 1.32
C GLY A 101 15.81 9.74 -0.08
N ILE A 102 16.69 9.74 -1.07
CA ILE A 102 16.34 9.89 -2.48
C ILE A 102 17.01 8.78 -3.30
N ASP A 103 16.35 8.38 -4.37
CA ASP A 103 16.86 7.43 -5.36
C ASP A 103 16.15 7.68 -6.70
N SER A 104 16.21 6.71 -7.62
CA SER A 104 15.54 6.78 -8.92
C SER A 104 14.02 6.76 -8.85
N ILE A 105 13.41 6.36 -7.74
CA ILE A 105 11.96 6.29 -7.51
C ILE A 105 11.49 7.50 -6.71
N LYS A 106 12.11 7.79 -5.56
CA LYS A 106 11.87 8.99 -4.75
C LYS A 106 12.88 10.08 -5.08
N THR A 107 12.52 10.98 -5.98
CA THR A 107 13.43 12.02 -6.48
C THR A 107 13.37 13.35 -5.72
N THR A 108 12.46 13.49 -4.75
CA THR A 108 12.24 14.75 -4.03
C THR A 108 12.26 14.58 -2.51
N VAL A 109 12.70 15.64 -1.81
CA VAL A 109 12.68 15.74 -0.35
C VAL A 109 11.61 16.77 0.06
N PRO A 110 10.64 16.40 0.91
CA PRO A 110 9.66 17.36 1.43
C PRO A 110 10.32 18.47 2.25
N LYS A 111 9.81 19.71 2.17
CA LYS A 111 10.36 20.87 2.91
C LYS A 111 10.36 20.67 4.44
N SER A 112 9.33 20.03 4.98
CA SER A 112 9.17 19.78 6.43
C SER A 112 9.85 18.48 6.89
N CYS A 113 10.83 17.98 6.14
CA CYS A 113 11.53 16.75 6.45
C CYS A 113 12.46 16.92 7.66
N THR A 114 12.42 15.95 8.55
CA THR A 114 13.20 15.92 9.80
C THR A 114 14.67 15.56 9.51
N ASN A 115 15.58 15.92 10.41
CA ASN A 115 16.99 15.54 10.29
C ASN A 115 17.21 14.01 10.43
N GLN A 116 18.34 13.53 9.88
CA GLN A 116 18.65 12.10 9.79
C GLN A 116 18.70 11.41 11.17
N THR A 117 19.34 12.01 12.17
CA THR A 117 19.44 11.42 13.51
C THR A 117 18.07 11.14 14.14
N LYS A 118 17.11 12.05 13.98
CA LYS A 118 15.74 11.85 14.48
C LYS A 118 15.00 10.79 13.66
N ILE A 119 15.23 10.72 12.36
CA ILE A 119 14.70 9.66 11.49
C ILE A 119 15.22 8.30 11.97
N ASP A 120 16.54 8.16 12.15
CA ASP A 120 17.18 6.93 12.58
C ASP A 120 16.69 6.48 13.96
N ASN A 121 16.62 7.42 14.92
CA ASN A 121 16.11 7.12 16.25
C ASN A 121 14.66 6.66 16.23
N GLN A 122 13.84 7.22 15.34
CA GLN A 122 12.44 6.84 15.20
C GLN A 122 12.28 5.50 14.52
N ILE A 123 13.04 5.23 13.45
CA ILE A 123 12.90 4.01 12.63
C ILE A 123 13.58 2.82 13.31
N ASN A 124 14.82 2.98 13.78
CA ASN A 124 15.61 1.93 14.40
C ASN A 124 15.25 1.69 15.87
N GLY A 125 14.26 2.42 16.40
CA GLY A 125 13.72 2.17 17.72
C GLY A 125 13.21 0.73 17.86
N PHE A 126 13.48 0.10 19.01
CA PHE A 126 13.13 -1.30 19.32
C PHE A 126 11.65 -1.63 19.13
N ASN A 127 10.79 -0.61 19.14
CA ASN A 127 9.33 -0.73 19.12
C ASN A 127 8.72 -0.20 17.80
N SER A 128 9.48 -0.18 16.71
CA SER A 128 9.04 0.30 15.40
C SER A 128 8.34 -0.79 14.59
N ILE A 129 7.12 -0.52 14.14
CA ILE A 129 6.28 -1.50 13.43
C ILE A 129 5.62 -0.83 12.22
N LEU A 130 5.71 -1.50 11.07
CA LEU A 130 4.87 -1.20 9.91
C LEU A 130 3.63 -2.11 9.95
N ARG A 131 2.47 -1.52 10.20
CA ARG A 131 1.19 -2.23 10.28
C ARG A 131 0.46 -2.14 8.95
N PHE A 132 0.01 -3.29 8.45
CA PHE A 132 -0.88 -3.41 7.29
C PHE A 132 -2.23 -3.97 7.71
N ILE A 133 -3.29 -3.51 7.05
CA ILE A 133 -4.62 -4.08 7.08
C ILE A 133 -5.05 -4.22 5.62
N ILE A 134 -5.38 -5.45 5.22
CA ILE A 134 -5.78 -5.78 3.85
C ILE A 134 -7.22 -6.29 3.89
N TYR A 135 -8.12 -5.62 3.17
CA TYR A 135 -9.53 -5.98 3.10
C TYR A 135 -9.80 -6.70 1.77
N ILE A 136 -9.78 -8.03 1.79
CA ILE A 136 -10.20 -8.86 0.66
C ILE A 136 -11.66 -9.27 0.81
N LEU A 137 -12.41 -9.25 -0.29
CA LEU A 137 -13.73 -9.89 -0.35
C LEU A 137 -13.51 -11.39 -0.63
N SER A 138 -13.83 -12.27 0.32
CA SER A 138 -13.83 -13.70 0.05
C SER A 138 -15.14 -14.08 -0.66
N GLN A 139 -15.08 -14.41 -1.94
CA GLN A 139 -16.16 -15.17 -2.57
C GLN A 139 -15.91 -16.66 -2.31
N ILE A 140 -16.60 -17.24 -1.32
CA ILE A 140 -16.71 -18.69 -1.17
C ILE A 140 -18.11 -19.08 -1.68
N GLU A 141 -18.23 -19.40 -2.96
CA GLU A 141 -19.40 -20.15 -3.45
C GLU A 141 -19.14 -21.63 -3.20
N SER A 142 -19.73 -22.17 -2.13
CA SER A 142 -19.84 -23.61 -1.93
C SER A 142 -21.18 -24.08 -2.49
N SER A 143 -21.17 -24.57 -3.73
CA SER A 143 -22.31 -25.28 -4.31
C SER A 143 -22.27 -26.75 -3.85
N TYR A 144 -22.94 -27.07 -2.75
CA TYR A 144 -23.23 -28.48 -2.41
C TYR A 144 -24.41 -28.95 -3.26
N LYS A 145 -24.15 -29.85 -4.21
CA LYS A 145 -25.18 -30.65 -4.87
C LYS A 145 -25.39 -31.91 -4.03
N VAL A 146 -26.44 -31.93 -3.22
CA VAL A 146 -26.94 -33.17 -2.61
C VAL A 146 -27.53 -34.00 -3.75
N THR A 147 -26.97 -35.18 -3.98
CA THR A 147 -27.55 -36.18 -4.89
C THR A 147 -28.21 -37.24 -4.03
#